data_AF-A0A4R4VM24-F1
#
_entry.id   AF-A0A4R4VM24-F1
#
_cell.length_a   1.000
_cell.length_b   1.000
_cell.length_c   1.000
_cell.angle_alpha   90.00
_cell.angle_beta   90.00
_cell.angle_gamma   90.00
#
_symmetry.space_group_name_H-M   'P 1'
#
loop_
_entity.id
_entity.type
_entity.pdbx_description
1 polymer ?
#
loop_
_entity_poly.entity_id
_entity_poly.type
_entity_poly.pdbx_seq_one_letter_code
_entity_poly.pdbx_strand_id
1 'polypeptide(L)'
;MSLRRSRAALLAVGVAVTMAAAGVVTTAETSAAATRYEAETAPATCDGLIESNHAGFSGSGFCNGTNAVGAAAQFTVTASAAGTATIALGYANGATAGRSADVLVNGTVAHPATAFDPTGAWTTWTAKTLTVTLNAGSNTIRLSPTTADGLPNLDYLETDPGPTPNPTGRQMEDLNRGLISVRSGSGNLVSWRLLGTESPDTAFNLYRGATKVNASPLTGATNYLDGGAPADASYTIRAVVGGVEQAASEPSLRFAGGTYLDVPISRPGSNYTAGDASVGDADGDGQYEIFLKWDPSDQKDNAQSGVTSNVYIDAYRLNGQRLWRINLGRNIRAGAHYTQFQVYDYDGDGRAELAVKTGDGTVSGTGQTIGNAGADHRNSSGYIITGPEYLTV
;
A
#
# COMPACT_ATOMS: atom_id res chain seq x y z
N MET A 1 -5.66 2.43 -85.25
CA MET A 1 -4.17 2.37 -85.19
C MET A 1 -3.72 3.39 -84.15
N SER A 2 -3.53 2.98 -82.90
CA SER A 2 -2.24 2.61 -82.28
C SER A 2 -1.28 3.79 -82.11
N LEU A 3 -0.95 4.14 -80.86
CA LEU A 3 0.39 3.93 -80.33
C LEU A 3 0.44 4.10 -78.80
N ARG A 4 1.06 3.09 -78.16
CA ARG A 4 1.31 2.91 -76.73
C ARG A 4 2.36 3.90 -76.19
N ARG A 5 2.29 4.22 -74.89
CA ARG A 5 3.49 4.34 -74.02
C ARG A 5 3.20 3.88 -72.60
N SER A 6 3.96 2.87 -72.17
CA SER A 6 4.01 2.32 -70.81
C SER A 6 4.96 3.13 -69.93
N ARG A 7 4.68 3.23 -68.62
CA ARG A 7 5.68 3.57 -67.59
C ARG A 7 5.58 2.57 -66.44
N ALA A 8 6.71 1.97 -66.12
CA ALA A 8 6.92 1.01 -65.04
C ALA A 8 7.18 1.74 -63.71
N ALA A 9 6.68 1.15 -62.62
CA ALA A 9 6.97 1.56 -61.24
C ALA A 9 8.18 0.79 -60.72
N LEU A 10 9.13 1.48 -60.07
CA LEU A 10 10.20 0.87 -59.28
C LEU A 10 9.74 0.70 -57.82
N LEU A 11 9.85 -0.53 -57.30
CA LEU A 11 9.81 -0.85 -55.87
C LEU A 11 11.17 -0.54 -55.24
N ALA A 12 11.18 0.13 -54.09
CA ALA A 12 12.32 0.18 -53.18
C ALA A 12 11.93 -0.52 -51.87
N VAL A 13 12.68 -1.58 -51.51
CA VAL A 13 12.55 -2.32 -50.25
C VAL A 13 13.55 -1.73 -49.27
N GLY A 14 13.07 -1.19 -48.15
CA GLY A 14 13.88 -0.78 -47.00
C GLY A 14 13.72 -1.80 -45.88
N VAL A 15 14.82 -2.42 -45.45
CA VAL A 15 14.88 -3.37 -44.33
C VAL A 15 15.08 -2.58 -43.04
N ALA A 16 14.16 -2.74 -42.08
CA ALA A 16 14.32 -2.28 -40.70
C ALA A 16 14.90 -3.41 -39.86
N VAL A 17 16.05 -3.15 -39.21
CA VAL A 17 16.65 -4.06 -38.22
C VAL A 17 16.29 -3.52 -36.84
N THR A 18 15.45 -4.26 -36.11
CA THR A 18 15.20 -4.04 -34.68
C THR A 18 16.10 -4.96 -33.87
N MET A 19 17.03 -4.40 -33.09
CA MET A 19 17.76 -5.15 -32.06
C MET A 19 16.94 -5.12 -30.76
N ALA A 20 16.38 -6.26 -30.37
CA ALA A 20 15.80 -6.46 -29.06
C ALA A 20 16.91 -6.92 -28.10
N ALA A 21 17.38 -6.03 -27.22
CA ALA A 21 18.20 -6.42 -26.09
C ALA A 21 17.26 -6.86 -24.96
N ALA A 22 17.23 -8.17 -24.68
CA ALA A 22 16.58 -8.71 -23.50
C ALA A 22 17.48 -8.44 -22.28
N GLY A 23 17.22 -7.31 -21.59
CA GLY A 23 17.76 -7.08 -20.26
C GLY A 23 17.05 -8.01 -19.28
N VAL A 24 17.79 -8.93 -18.67
CA VAL A 24 17.31 -9.70 -17.52
C VAL A 24 17.17 -8.70 -16.37
N VAL A 25 15.94 -8.29 -16.08
CA VAL A 25 15.62 -7.53 -14.86
C VAL A 25 15.60 -8.53 -13.72
N THR A 26 16.66 -8.53 -12.90
CA THR A 26 16.61 -9.17 -11.59
C THR A 26 15.76 -8.28 -10.69
N THR A 27 14.55 -8.70 -10.36
CA THR A 27 13.75 -8.06 -9.31
C THR A 27 14.47 -8.27 -7.99
N ALA A 28 15.02 -7.20 -7.42
CA ALA A 28 15.41 -7.21 -6.01
C ALA A 28 14.12 -7.25 -5.20
N GLU A 29 13.96 -8.28 -4.38
CA GLU A 29 12.82 -8.42 -3.46
C GLU A 29 12.88 -7.29 -2.43
N THR A 30 11.90 -6.40 -2.44
CA THR A 30 11.70 -5.41 -1.38
C THR A 30 10.97 -6.11 -0.23
N SER A 31 11.72 -6.50 0.81
CA SER A 31 11.15 -6.91 2.09
C SER A 31 10.69 -5.65 2.83
N ALA A 32 9.47 -5.66 3.36
CA ALA A 32 9.00 -4.58 4.23
C ALA A 32 9.88 -4.56 5.50
N ALA A 33 10.18 -3.35 6.00
CA ALA A 33 11.09 -3.18 7.11
C ALA A 33 10.66 -4.03 8.32
N ALA A 34 11.58 -4.85 8.83
CA ALA A 34 11.31 -5.75 9.91
C ALA A 34 10.85 -4.98 11.17
N THR A 35 9.78 -5.45 11.80
CA THR A 35 9.24 -4.83 13.02
C THR A 35 9.79 -5.55 14.24
N ARG A 36 10.44 -4.81 15.14
CA ARG A 36 11.02 -5.35 16.38
C ARG A 36 10.12 -5.11 17.59
N TYR A 37 9.99 -6.15 18.40
CA TYR A 37 9.32 -6.18 19.69
C TYR A 37 10.33 -6.56 20.77
N GLU A 38 10.72 -5.61 21.61
CA GLU A 38 11.68 -5.81 22.69
C GLU A 38 11.04 -6.66 23.80
N ALA A 39 11.78 -7.65 24.34
CA ALA A 39 11.24 -8.62 25.30
C ALA A 39 10.94 -8.02 26.68
N GLU A 40 11.54 -6.87 26.99
CA GLU A 40 11.43 -6.18 28.27
C GLU A 40 10.30 -5.15 28.35
N THR A 41 9.61 -4.89 27.25
CA THR A 41 8.54 -3.89 27.21
C THR A 41 7.23 -4.46 26.66
N ALA A 42 6.11 -3.86 27.09
CA ALA A 42 4.81 -4.21 26.53
C ALA A 42 4.81 -3.91 25.00
N PRO A 43 4.22 -4.78 24.18
CA PRO A 43 3.24 -5.81 24.55
C PRO A 43 3.83 -7.22 24.80
N ALA A 44 5.14 -7.35 25.07
CA ALA A 44 5.72 -8.59 25.52
C ALA A 44 5.49 -8.84 27.02
N THR A 45 5.50 -10.11 27.42
CA THR A 45 5.44 -10.57 28.81
C THR A 45 6.52 -11.60 29.07
N CYS A 46 7.16 -11.52 30.23
CA CYS A 46 8.24 -12.42 30.65
C CYS A 46 7.91 -13.04 32.02
N ASP A 47 7.78 -14.36 32.09
CA ASP A 47 7.70 -15.09 33.36
C ASP A 47 9.11 -15.22 33.93
N GLY A 48 9.60 -14.17 34.56
CA GLY A 48 10.96 -14.06 35.06
C GLY A 48 11.29 -12.64 35.50
N LEU A 49 12.53 -12.22 35.29
CA LEU A 49 12.97 -10.85 35.56
C LEU A 49 13.38 -10.18 34.26
N ILE A 50 13.06 -8.89 34.17
CA ILE A 50 13.70 -8.01 33.21
C ILE A 50 15.02 -7.54 33.80
N GLU A 51 16.11 -7.79 33.08
CA GLU A 51 17.46 -7.45 33.51
C GLU A 51 18.25 -6.70 32.42
N SER A 52 19.37 -6.12 32.81
CA SER A 52 20.29 -5.40 31.92
C SER A 52 21.76 -5.62 32.32
N ASN A 53 22.03 -6.67 33.09
CA ASN A 53 23.34 -6.99 33.69
C ASN A 53 24.30 -7.71 32.73
N HIS A 54 23.87 -8.07 31.51
CA HIS A 54 24.70 -8.60 30.44
C HIS A 54 24.67 -7.65 29.24
N ALA A 55 25.78 -7.01 28.90
CA ALA A 55 25.83 -6.08 27.78
C ALA A 55 25.54 -6.76 26.42
N GLY A 56 25.08 -5.97 25.44
CA GLY A 56 24.92 -6.39 24.04
C GLY A 56 23.48 -6.62 23.57
N PHE A 57 22.49 -6.49 24.45
CA PHE A 57 21.05 -6.50 24.11
C PHE A 57 20.61 -5.22 23.37
N SER A 58 19.43 -5.24 22.75
CA SER A 58 18.73 -4.06 22.23
C SER A 58 17.74 -3.46 23.24
N GLY A 59 17.31 -2.23 22.99
CA GLY A 59 16.41 -1.54 23.90
C GLY A 59 17.06 -1.23 25.24
N SER A 60 16.36 -1.55 26.32
CA SER A 60 16.65 -1.16 27.70
C SER A 60 17.01 -2.33 28.62
N GLY A 61 16.81 -3.56 28.17
CA GLY A 61 17.09 -4.78 28.91
C GLY A 61 16.74 -6.02 28.10
N PHE A 62 16.52 -7.14 28.79
CA PHE A 62 16.11 -8.40 28.19
C PHE A 62 15.31 -9.22 29.19
N CYS A 63 14.57 -10.22 28.71
CA CYS A 63 13.87 -11.19 29.55
C CYS A 63 14.84 -12.30 30.00
N ASN A 64 15.12 -12.36 31.30
CA ASN A 64 15.69 -13.52 31.97
C ASN A 64 14.55 -14.39 32.52
N GLY A 65 14.14 -15.37 31.72
CA GLY A 65 13.01 -16.24 32.04
C GLY A 65 13.29 -17.15 33.25
N THR A 66 12.24 -17.49 33.98
CA THR A 66 12.30 -18.46 35.09
C THR A 66 12.79 -19.81 34.57
N ASN A 67 13.80 -20.39 35.23
CA ASN A 67 14.33 -21.71 34.92
C ASN A 67 13.36 -22.81 35.37
N ALA A 68 12.30 -23.04 34.60
CA ALA A 68 11.31 -24.08 34.87
C ALA A 68 10.54 -24.48 33.60
N VAL A 69 10.16 -25.76 33.52
CA VAL A 69 9.09 -26.20 32.61
C VAL A 69 7.78 -25.53 33.05
N GLY A 70 7.10 -24.87 32.12
CA GLY A 70 5.84 -24.16 32.38
C GLY A 70 5.97 -22.64 32.50
N ALA A 71 7.18 -22.09 32.61
CA ALA A 71 7.43 -20.65 32.40
C ALA A 71 7.13 -20.24 30.94
N ALA A 72 7.17 -18.96 30.63
CA ALA A 72 7.22 -18.47 29.26
C ALA A 72 7.71 -17.04 29.09
N ALA A 73 8.06 -16.72 27.85
CA ALA A 73 8.00 -15.37 27.33
C ALA A 73 6.98 -15.35 26.19
N GLN A 74 6.21 -14.27 26.07
CA GLN A 74 5.22 -14.11 25.02
C GLN A 74 5.32 -12.72 24.42
N PHE A 75 5.34 -12.65 23.10
CA PHE A 75 5.25 -11.42 22.33
C PHE A 75 3.84 -11.31 21.73
N THR A 76 3.29 -10.10 21.69
CA THR A 76 2.11 -9.80 20.88
C THR A 76 2.56 -8.99 19.67
N VAL A 77 2.42 -9.56 18.48
CA VAL A 77 2.87 -8.96 17.21
C VAL A 77 1.67 -8.62 16.33
N THR A 78 1.80 -7.62 15.47
CA THR A 78 0.75 -7.24 14.52
C THR A 78 1.22 -7.56 13.12
N ALA A 79 0.43 -8.33 12.37
CA ALA A 79 0.66 -8.57 10.95
C ALA A 79 -0.36 -7.78 10.12
N SER A 80 0.08 -7.11 9.06
CA SER A 80 -0.81 -6.38 8.14
C SER A 80 -1.75 -7.34 7.37
N ALA A 81 -1.31 -8.57 7.11
CA ALA A 81 -2.09 -9.61 6.44
C ALA A 81 -1.90 -10.97 7.12
N ALA A 82 -2.85 -11.90 6.89
CA ALA A 82 -2.68 -13.29 7.26
C ALA A 82 -1.69 -13.96 6.30
N GLY A 83 -0.78 -14.78 6.82
CA GLY A 83 0.20 -15.43 5.96
C GLY A 83 1.38 -16.04 6.72
N THR A 84 2.31 -16.57 5.94
CA THR A 84 3.58 -17.08 6.46
C THR A 84 4.55 -15.91 6.65
N ALA A 85 5.17 -15.80 7.82
CA ALA A 85 6.14 -14.78 8.17
C ALA A 85 7.42 -15.42 8.73
N THR A 86 8.54 -14.71 8.62
CA THR A 86 9.81 -15.12 9.22
C THR A 86 10.02 -14.32 10.51
N ILE A 87 10.22 -15.00 11.62
CA ILE A 87 10.54 -14.35 12.89
C ILE A 87 12.01 -14.59 13.23
N ALA A 88 12.67 -13.56 13.73
CA ALA A 88 14.00 -13.63 14.32
C ALA A 88 13.90 -13.39 15.82
N LEU A 89 14.30 -14.38 16.61
CA LEU A 89 14.32 -14.32 18.07
C LEU A 89 15.74 -14.02 18.52
N GLY A 90 15.98 -12.80 19.01
CA GLY A 90 17.25 -12.41 19.62
C GLY A 90 17.42 -13.08 20.97
N TYR A 91 18.53 -13.80 21.18
CA TYR A 91 18.79 -14.51 22.42
C TYR A 91 20.28 -14.63 22.76
N ALA A 92 20.55 -14.83 24.05
CA ALA A 92 21.86 -15.26 24.55
C ALA A 92 21.69 -16.52 25.40
N ASN A 93 22.56 -17.52 25.18
CA ASN A 93 22.64 -18.72 25.99
C ASN A 93 24.11 -18.94 26.40
N GLY A 94 24.48 -18.42 27.57
CA GLY A 94 25.83 -18.57 28.11
C GLY A 94 26.10 -19.93 28.78
N ALA A 95 25.15 -20.86 28.75
CA ALA A 95 25.37 -22.23 29.25
C ALA A 95 26.15 -23.09 28.24
N THR A 96 26.57 -24.28 28.64
CA THR A 96 27.27 -25.24 27.76
C THR A 96 26.33 -26.17 26.99
N ALA A 97 25.03 -26.15 27.30
CA ALA A 97 23.99 -26.95 26.66
C ALA A 97 22.90 -26.05 26.07
N GLY A 98 22.22 -26.55 25.03
CA GLY A 98 21.08 -25.85 24.43
C GLY A 98 19.87 -25.81 25.37
N ARG A 99 19.09 -24.74 25.28
CA ARG A 99 17.82 -24.59 26.00
C ARG A 99 16.66 -24.75 25.02
N SER A 100 15.86 -25.81 25.15
CA SER A 100 14.77 -26.11 24.22
C SER A 100 13.44 -25.48 24.66
N ALA A 101 12.66 -24.99 23.69
CA ALA A 101 11.32 -24.46 23.90
C ALA A 101 10.36 -24.80 22.76
N ASP A 102 9.10 -25.06 23.10
CA ASP A 102 8.01 -25.03 22.12
C ASP A 102 7.71 -23.58 21.76
N VAL A 103 7.63 -23.28 20.47
CA VAL A 103 7.18 -21.98 19.96
C VAL A 103 5.73 -22.12 19.51
N LEU A 104 4.83 -21.42 20.20
CA LEU A 104 3.40 -21.43 19.92
C LEU A 104 3.00 -20.12 19.24
N VAL A 105 2.10 -20.22 18.28
CA VAL A 105 1.46 -19.09 17.61
C VAL A 105 -0.03 -19.18 17.85
N ASN A 106 -0.63 -18.15 18.44
CA ASN A 106 -2.06 -18.12 18.77
C ASN A 106 -2.54 -19.37 19.53
N GLY A 107 -1.72 -19.82 20.48
CA GLY A 107 -1.98 -21.00 21.32
C GLY A 107 -1.71 -22.36 20.66
N THR A 108 -1.29 -22.40 19.39
CA THR A 108 -0.96 -23.65 18.67
C THR A 108 0.55 -23.82 18.55
N VAL A 109 1.09 -25.01 18.87
CA VAL A 109 2.53 -25.30 18.70
C VAL A 109 2.89 -25.26 17.21
N ALA A 110 3.70 -24.26 16.82
CA ALA A 110 4.22 -24.11 15.46
C ALA A 110 5.56 -24.82 15.30
N HIS A 111 6.44 -24.74 16.31
CA HIS A 111 7.74 -25.43 16.33
C HIS A 111 7.95 -26.13 17.67
N PRO A 112 7.85 -27.46 17.74
CA PRO A 112 8.10 -28.20 18.97
C PRO A 112 9.59 -28.29 19.28
N ALA A 113 9.95 -28.21 20.57
CA ALA A 113 11.30 -28.44 21.11
C ALA A 113 12.44 -27.70 20.37
N THR A 114 12.18 -26.47 19.92
CA THR A 114 13.16 -25.61 19.25
C THR A 114 14.37 -25.41 20.17
N ALA A 115 15.54 -25.92 19.77
CA ALA A 115 16.76 -25.78 20.55
C ALA A 115 17.38 -24.39 20.38
N PHE A 116 17.66 -23.69 21.48
CA PHE A 116 18.47 -22.47 21.51
C PHE A 116 19.89 -22.81 21.97
N ASP A 117 20.79 -22.92 21.01
CA ASP A 117 22.15 -23.42 21.22
C ASP A 117 23.02 -22.46 22.05
N PRO A 118 24.09 -22.94 22.71
CA PRO A 118 25.06 -22.08 23.38
C PRO A 118 25.60 -20.98 22.47
N THR A 119 25.55 -19.73 22.93
CA THR A 119 26.17 -18.58 22.25
C THR A 119 27.60 -18.32 22.71
N GLY A 120 28.07 -19.07 23.72
CA GLY A 120 29.42 -19.01 24.27
C GLY A 120 29.57 -18.10 25.49
N ALA A 121 28.74 -17.07 25.62
CA ALA A 121 28.66 -16.20 26.81
C ALA A 121 27.30 -15.50 26.89
N TRP A 122 26.88 -15.11 28.09
CA TRP A 122 25.63 -14.35 28.31
C TRP A 122 25.68 -12.93 27.73
N THR A 123 26.86 -12.42 27.37
CA THR A 123 27.07 -11.16 26.64
C THR A 123 27.19 -11.36 25.13
N THR A 124 27.04 -12.58 24.64
CA THR A 124 27.08 -12.90 23.21
C THR A 124 25.67 -13.23 22.74
N TRP A 125 25.11 -12.32 21.96
CA TRP A 125 23.75 -12.38 21.45
C TRP A 125 23.75 -12.85 19.99
N THR A 126 22.77 -13.66 19.64
CA THR A 126 22.52 -14.09 18.25
C THR A 126 21.02 -14.17 18.00
N ALA A 127 20.63 -14.35 16.75
CA ALA A 127 19.23 -14.49 16.38
C ALA A 127 18.93 -15.92 15.90
N LYS A 128 17.81 -16.49 16.35
CA LYS A 128 17.24 -17.72 15.78
C LYS A 128 16.08 -17.36 14.88
N THR A 129 16.18 -17.77 13.62
CA THR A 129 15.15 -17.54 12.62
C THR A 129 14.21 -18.73 12.51
N LEU A 130 12.89 -18.48 12.52
CA LEU A 130 11.83 -19.47 12.36
C LEU A 130 10.75 -18.95 11.39
N THR A 131 10.06 -19.86 10.72
CA THR A 131 8.93 -19.51 9.84
C THR A 131 7.61 -19.87 10.54
N VAL A 132 6.68 -18.92 10.65
CA VAL A 132 5.40 -19.08 11.37
C VAL A 132 4.22 -18.61 10.53
N THR A 133 3.00 -19.07 10.83
CA THR A 133 1.77 -18.58 10.18
C THR A 133 1.04 -17.62 11.11
N LEU A 134 0.83 -16.38 10.66
CA LEU A 134 0.14 -15.32 11.38
C LEU A 134 -1.24 -15.07 10.78
N ASN A 135 -2.20 -14.66 11.61
CA ASN A 135 -3.46 -14.06 11.19
C ASN A 135 -3.24 -12.59 10.84
N ALA A 136 -4.13 -11.98 10.04
CA ALA A 136 -4.16 -10.53 9.93
C ALA A 136 -4.50 -9.90 11.29
N GLY A 137 -3.84 -8.79 11.62
CA GLY A 137 -3.97 -8.13 12.91
C GLY A 137 -3.10 -8.76 14.00
N SER A 138 -3.61 -8.83 15.22
CA SER A 138 -2.86 -9.23 16.41
C SER A 138 -2.63 -10.74 16.49
N ASN A 139 -1.40 -11.13 16.82
CA ASN A 139 -0.96 -12.51 17.00
C ASN A 139 -0.14 -12.63 18.28
N THR A 140 -0.26 -13.78 18.96
CA THR A 140 0.61 -14.11 20.10
C THR A 140 1.67 -15.12 19.67
N ILE A 141 2.92 -14.86 20.04
CA ILE A 141 4.04 -15.80 19.86
C ILE A 141 4.61 -16.10 21.24
N ARG A 142 4.42 -17.34 21.72
CA ARG A 142 4.82 -17.78 23.06
C ARG A 142 5.95 -18.79 22.99
N LEU A 143 7.03 -18.55 23.71
CA LEU A 143 8.12 -19.50 23.91
C LEU A 143 7.89 -20.22 25.24
N SER A 144 7.77 -21.55 25.19
CA SER A 144 7.49 -22.41 26.34
C SER A 144 8.63 -23.40 26.54
N PRO A 145 9.53 -23.20 27.53
CA PRO A 145 10.66 -24.09 27.74
C PRO A 145 10.19 -25.51 28.04
N THR A 146 10.84 -26.48 27.41
CA THR A 146 10.52 -27.92 27.55
C THR A 146 11.46 -28.62 28.52
N THR A 147 12.41 -27.90 29.12
CA THR A 147 13.39 -28.40 30.08
C THR A 147 13.39 -27.56 31.36
N ALA A 148 13.88 -28.14 32.46
CA ALA A 148 13.96 -27.46 33.76
C ALA A 148 14.94 -26.27 33.75
N ASP A 149 15.84 -26.19 32.77
CA ASP A 149 16.78 -25.09 32.62
C ASP A 149 16.12 -23.81 32.06
N GLY A 150 14.86 -23.85 31.63
CA GLY A 150 14.12 -22.67 31.17
C GLY A 150 14.53 -22.16 29.79
N LEU A 151 14.20 -20.89 29.52
CA LEU A 151 14.51 -20.19 28.27
C LEU A 151 15.95 -19.64 28.29
N PRO A 152 16.59 -19.40 27.13
CA PRO A 152 17.73 -18.47 27.10
C PRO A 152 17.30 -17.06 27.54
N ASN A 153 18.27 -16.14 27.71
CA ASN A 153 17.93 -14.72 27.84
C ASN A 153 17.38 -14.27 26.49
N LEU A 154 16.19 -13.65 26.48
CA LEU A 154 15.52 -13.20 25.26
C LEU A 154 15.61 -11.69 25.16
N ASP A 155 16.15 -11.22 24.04
CA ASP A 155 16.36 -9.80 23.74
C ASP A 155 15.12 -9.23 23.06
N TYR A 156 14.79 -9.75 21.88
CA TYR A 156 13.69 -9.27 21.06
C TYR A 156 13.07 -10.39 20.23
N LEU A 157 11.88 -10.10 19.69
CA LEU A 157 11.32 -10.78 18.53
C LEU A 157 11.20 -9.77 17.41
N GLU A 158 11.77 -10.08 16.25
CA GLU A 158 11.67 -9.27 15.06
C GLU A 158 10.89 -10.04 13.99
N THR A 159 9.81 -9.44 13.49
CA THR A 159 9.04 -10.00 12.38
C THR A 159 9.60 -9.40 11.10
N ASP A 160 10.34 -10.21 10.34
CA ASP A 160 10.53 -9.96 8.93
C ASP A 160 9.32 -10.57 8.22
N PRO A 161 8.48 -9.81 7.53
CA PRO A 161 7.64 -10.40 6.50
C PRO A 161 8.61 -10.86 5.41
N GLY A 162 9.33 -11.97 5.66
CA GLY A 162 10.16 -12.63 4.67
C GLY A 162 9.32 -12.77 3.40
N PRO A 163 9.96 -12.78 2.21
CA PRO A 163 9.29 -12.55 0.94
C PRO A 163 7.95 -13.27 0.98
N THR A 164 6.86 -12.49 0.93
CA THR A 164 5.52 -13.06 0.95
C THR A 164 5.57 -14.26 0.01
N PRO A 165 5.12 -15.47 0.41
CA PRO A 165 4.99 -16.54 -0.56
C PRO A 165 4.24 -15.90 -1.70
N ASN A 166 4.89 -15.74 -2.87
CA ASN A 166 4.37 -14.95 -3.99
C ASN A 166 2.89 -15.26 -4.01
N PRO A 167 1.99 -14.32 -3.62
CA PRO A 167 0.59 -14.63 -3.69
C PRO A 167 0.41 -15.11 -5.11
N THR A 168 -0.19 -16.29 -5.30
CA THR A 168 -0.44 -16.78 -6.64
C THR A 168 -1.45 -15.79 -7.25
N GLY A 169 -0.97 -14.67 -7.79
CA GLY A 169 -1.72 -13.43 -7.92
C GLY A 169 -0.80 -12.21 -8.06
N ARG A 170 -1.32 -11.14 -8.66
CA ARG A 170 -0.62 -9.84 -8.70
C ARG A 170 -1.01 -9.07 -7.44
N GLN A 171 -0.10 -8.24 -6.93
CA GLN A 171 -0.48 -7.19 -5.99
C GLN A 171 -1.56 -6.32 -6.65
N MET A 172 -2.64 -6.07 -5.92
CA MET A 172 -3.77 -5.24 -6.30
C MET A 172 -4.25 -4.51 -5.04
N GLU A 173 -4.94 -3.39 -5.21
CA GLU A 173 -5.42 -2.55 -4.12
C GLU A 173 -6.49 -3.27 -3.27
N ASP A 174 -6.46 -3.07 -1.95
CA ASP A 174 -7.49 -3.54 -1.02
C ASP A 174 -8.69 -2.59 -1.02
N LEU A 175 -9.54 -2.76 -2.02
CA LEU A 175 -10.69 -1.87 -2.23
C LEU A 175 -11.84 -2.18 -1.28
N ASN A 176 -12.43 -1.11 -0.73
CA ASN A 176 -13.73 -1.21 -0.06
C ASN A 176 -14.83 -1.53 -1.07
N ARG A 177 -16.07 -1.65 -0.58
CA ARG A 177 -17.18 -2.11 -1.41
C ARG A 177 -17.54 -1.17 -2.55
N GLY A 178 -17.08 0.08 -2.50
CA GLY A 178 -17.36 1.10 -3.51
C GLY A 178 -18.86 1.31 -3.68
N LEU A 179 -19.61 1.22 -2.57
CA LEU A 179 -21.07 1.26 -2.63
C LEU A 179 -21.51 2.69 -2.98
N ILE A 180 -22.25 2.83 -4.08
CA ILE A 180 -22.82 4.11 -4.51
C ILE A 180 -24.33 4.04 -4.64
N SER A 181 -25.00 5.18 -4.45
CA SER A 181 -26.44 5.35 -4.65
C SER A 181 -26.69 6.56 -5.55
N VAL A 182 -27.29 6.30 -6.71
CA VAL A 182 -27.60 7.31 -7.73
C VAL A 182 -29.11 7.39 -7.90
N ARG A 183 -29.65 8.61 -7.86
CA ARG A 183 -31.09 8.81 -8.02
C ARG A 183 -31.55 8.37 -9.42
N SER A 184 -32.60 7.56 -9.50
CA SER A 184 -33.17 7.06 -10.76
C SER A 184 -34.69 7.03 -10.72
N GLY A 185 -35.32 7.99 -11.40
CA GLY A 185 -36.79 8.13 -11.40
C GLY A 185 -37.36 8.33 -10.00
N SER A 186 -38.24 7.41 -9.58
CA SER A 186 -38.83 7.40 -8.24
C SER A 186 -38.02 6.60 -7.20
N GLY A 187 -36.94 5.91 -7.60
CA GLY A 187 -36.09 5.10 -6.72
C GLY A 187 -34.61 5.46 -6.79
N ASN A 188 -33.76 4.61 -6.22
CA ASN A 188 -32.31 4.76 -6.25
C ASN A 188 -31.67 3.53 -6.90
N LEU A 189 -30.81 3.74 -7.90
CA LEU A 189 -29.94 2.70 -8.44
C LEU A 189 -28.72 2.61 -7.54
N VAL A 190 -28.58 1.48 -6.86
CA VAL A 190 -27.46 1.19 -5.97
C VAL A 190 -26.52 0.21 -6.67
N SER A 191 -25.23 0.48 -6.67
CA SER A 191 -24.22 -0.42 -7.26
C SER A 191 -22.98 -0.52 -6.39
N TRP A 192 -22.29 -1.66 -6.48
CA TRP A 192 -21.10 -1.97 -5.70
C TRP A 192 -20.12 -2.82 -6.51
N ARG A 193 -18.90 -2.95 -5.98
CA ARG A 193 -17.85 -3.81 -6.53
C ARG A 193 -18.12 -5.26 -6.16
N LEU A 194 -17.94 -6.16 -7.14
CA LEU A 194 -17.54 -7.54 -6.87
C LEU A 194 -16.01 -7.52 -6.76
N LEU A 195 -15.46 -7.83 -5.60
CA LEU A 195 -14.02 -7.72 -5.37
C LEU A 195 -13.27 -8.89 -6.01
N GLY A 196 -12.03 -8.68 -6.42
CA GLY A 196 -11.18 -9.75 -6.99
C GLY A 196 -10.87 -10.89 -6.01
N THR A 197 -11.06 -10.63 -4.71
CA THR A 197 -10.93 -11.60 -3.60
C THR A 197 -12.20 -12.43 -3.39
N GLU A 198 -13.28 -12.14 -4.11
CA GLU A 198 -14.55 -12.83 -4.00
C GLU A 198 -14.79 -13.79 -5.15
N SER A 199 -15.52 -14.88 -4.87
CA SER A 199 -16.01 -15.77 -5.92
C SER A 199 -16.97 -15.00 -6.85
N PRO A 200 -16.97 -15.27 -8.17
CA PRO A 200 -18.01 -14.79 -9.09
C PRO A 200 -19.44 -15.13 -8.67
N ASP A 201 -19.60 -16.19 -7.86
CA ASP A 201 -20.91 -16.64 -7.34
C ASP A 201 -21.30 -16.00 -6.00
N THR A 202 -20.48 -15.07 -5.48
CA THR A 202 -20.78 -14.36 -4.23
C THR A 202 -22.13 -13.66 -4.33
N ALA A 203 -23.01 -13.94 -3.37
CA ALA A 203 -24.33 -13.31 -3.29
C ALA A 203 -24.32 -12.11 -2.34
N PHE A 204 -25.32 -11.23 -2.44
CA PHE A 204 -25.37 -10.01 -1.63
C PHE A 204 -26.75 -9.72 -1.06
N ASN A 205 -26.79 -9.13 0.13
CA ASN A 205 -27.98 -8.53 0.70
C ASN A 205 -27.82 -7.02 0.82
N LEU A 206 -28.81 -6.29 0.31
CA LEU A 206 -28.86 -4.83 0.34
C LEU A 206 -29.76 -4.37 1.48
N TYR A 207 -29.28 -3.39 2.24
CA TYR A 207 -29.97 -2.79 3.35
C TYR A 207 -30.17 -1.30 3.09
N ARG A 208 -31.39 -0.82 3.29
CA ARG A 208 -31.73 0.61 3.38
C ARG A 208 -31.94 0.95 4.85
N GLY A 209 -30.98 1.66 5.45
CA GLY A 209 -30.88 1.73 6.91
C GLY A 209 -30.76 0.32 7.51
N ALA A 210 -31.67 -0.05 8.40
CA ALA A 210 -31.72 -1.39 9.00
C ALA A 210 -32.56 -2.41 8.21
N THR A 211 -33.28 -1.97 7.16
CA THR A 211 -34.24 -2.81 6.45
C THR A 211 -33.59 -3.46 5.24
N LYS A 212 -33.56 -4.81 5.20
CA LYS A 212 -33.17 -5.56 4.01
C LYS A 212 -34.20 -5.33 2.89
N VAL A 213 -33.75 -4.95 1.70
CA VAL A 213 -34.63 -4.56 0.58
C VAL A 213 -34.84 -5.67 -0.47
N ASN A 214 -33.98 -6.68 -0.49
CA ASN A 214 -34.11 -7.85 -1.37
C ASN A 214 -34.68 -9.07 -0.61
N ALA A 215 -35.63 -9.79 -1.22
CA ALA A 215 -36.26 -10.97 -0.60
C ALA A 215 -35.33 -12.19 -0.55
N SER A 216 -34.52 -12.39 -1.59
CA SER A 216 -33.51 -13.43 -1.70
C SER A 216 -32.14 -12.80 -1.98
N PRO A 217 -31.01 -13.42 -1.57
CA PRO A 217 -29.68 -12.91 -1.88
C PRO A 217 -29.51 -12.62 -3.39
N LEU A 218 -28.96 -11.46 -3.70
CA LEU A 218 -28.73 -10.97 -5.06
C LEU A 218 -27.51 -11.68 -5.65
N THR A 219 -27.66 -12.26 -6.83
CA THR A 219 -26.61 -12.98 -7.58
C THR A 219 -26.60 -12.51 -9.03
N GLY A 220 -25.48 -12.67 -9.74
CA GLY A 220 -25.38 -12.39 -11.18
C GLY A 220 -25.31 -10.91 -11.57
N ALA A 221 -25.54 -9.99 -10.63
CA ALA A 221 -25.32 -8.56 -10.79
C ALA A 221 -24.93 -7.91 -9.45
N THR A 222 -24.12 -6.86 -9.52
CA THR A 222 -23.75 -6.02 -8.37
C THR A 222 -24.42 -4.65 -8.43
N ASN A 223 -25.70 -4.65 -8.80
CA ASN A 223 -26.57 -3.48 -8.73
C ASN A 223 -28.00 -3.87 -8.34
N TYR A 224 -28.76 -2.89 -7.85
CA TYR A 224 -30.16 -3.06 -7.47
C TYR A 224 -30.90 -1.73 -7.60
N LEU A 225 -32.08 -1.74 -8.23
CA LEU A 225 -32.96 -0.58 -8.27
C LEU A 225 -33.97 -0.67 -7.12
N ASP A 226 -33.78 0.14 -6.09
CA ASP A 226 -34.70 0.25 -4.96
C ASP A 226 -35.83 1.23 -5.27
N GLY A 227 -36.89 0.70 -5.90
CA GLY A 227 -38.04 1.46 -6.36
C GLY A 227 -38.83 2.13 -5.22
N GLY A 228 -39.19 3.41 -5.41
CA GLY A 228 -39.98 4.17 -4.43
C GLY A 228 -39.22 4.60 -3.18
N ALA A 229 -37.91 4.34 -3.10
CA ALA A 229 -37.08 4.76 -1.99
C ALA A 229 -36.92 6.29 -1.92
N PRO A 230 -36.83 6.87 -0.70
CA PRO A 230 -36.50 8.28 -0.50
C PRO A 230 -35.19 8.67 -1.19
N ALA A 231 -35.12 9.90 -1.70
CA ALA A 231 -33.93 10.40 -2.42
C ALA A 231 -32.68 10.50 -1.51
N ASP A 232 -32.86 10.61 -0.20
CA ASP A 232 -31.82 10.69 0.81
C ASP A 232 -31.51 9.36 1.50
N ALA A 233 -32.10 8.26 1.03
CA ALA A 233 -31.88 6.93 1.57
C ALA A 233 -30.38 6.55 1.57
N SER A 234 -29.93 5.99 2.69
CA SER A 234 -28.58 5.47 2.88
C SER A 234 -28.60 3.95 2.83
N TYR A 235 -27.60 3.37 2.17
CA TYR A 235 -27.51 1.94 1.94
C TYR A 235 -26.24 1.34 2.53
N THR A 236 -26.31 0.08 2.94
CA THR A 236 -25.15 -0.80 3.18
C THR A 236 -25.40 -2.12 2.46
N ILE A 237 -24.33 -2.82 2.08
CA ILE A 237 -24.42 -4.15 1.46
C ILE A 237 -23.65 -5.15 2.32
N ARG A 238 -24.13 -6.39 2.36
CA ARG A 238 -23.48 -7.52 3.03
C ARG A 238 -23.26 -8.62 2.02
N ALA A 239 -22.04 -9.11 1.89
CA ALA A 239 -21.77 -10.32 1.14
C ALA A 239 -22.40 -11.53 1.84
N VAL A 240 -22.76 -12.56 1.08
CA VAL A 240 -23.27 -13.84 1.57
C VAL A 240 -22.38 -14.93 1.00
N VAL A 241 -21.54 -15.51 1.86
CA VAL A 241 -20.53 -16.50 1.50
C VAL A 241 -20.87 -17.82 2.19
N GLY A 242 -21.00 -18.90 1.41
CA GLY A 242 -21.41 -20.20 1.95
C GLY A 242 -22.78 -20.17 2.67
N GLY A 243 -23.67 -19.27 2.26
CA GLY A 243 -24.96 -19.05 2.92
C GLY A 243 -24.92 -18.19 4.19
N VAL A 244 -23.74 -17.72 4.61
CA VAL A 244 -23.55 -16.89 5.80
C VAL A 244 -23.36 -15.44 5.41
N GLU A 245 -24.18 -14.56 5.99
CA GLU A 245 -24.06 -13.11 5.81
C GLU A 245 -22.83 -12.56 6.53
N GLN A 246 -22.05 -11.74 5.82
CA GLN A 246 -20.84 -11.11 6.31
C GLN A 246 -21.11 -9.74 6.95
N ALA A 247 -20.06 -9.08 7.43
CA ALA A 247 -20.14 -7.72 7.94
C ALA A 247 -20.71 -6.73 6.90
N ALA A 248 -21.34 -5.67 7.39
CA ALA A 248 -21.83 -4.58 6.53
C ALA A 248 -20.67 -3.78 5.94
N SER A 249 -20.85 -3.35 4.69
CA SER A 249 -19.99 -2.34 4.04
C SER A 249 -20.08 -0.98 4.73
N GLU A 250 -19.23 -0.07 4.29
CA GLU A 250 -19.42 1.37 4.47
C GLU A 250 -20.80 1.84 3.93
N PRO A 251 -21.35 2.95 4.46
CA PRO A 251 -22.53 3.57 3.90
C PRO A 251 -22.31 4.03 2.45
N SER A 252 -23.34 3.90 1.62
CA SER A 252 -23.28 4.28 0.21
C SER A 252 -22.92 5.76 0.01
N LEU A 253 -21.97 6.03 -0.89
CA LEU A 253 -21.72 7.37 -1.40
C LEU A 253 -22.90 7.84 -2.27
N ARG A 254 -23.54 8.93 -1.87
CA ARG A 254 -24.78 9.43 -2.51
C ARG A 254 -24.48 10.51 -3.54
N PHE A 255 -24.99 10.31 -4.76
CA PHE A 255 -24.87 11.28 -5.84
C PHE A 255 -26.04 12.26 -5.76
N ALA A 256 -25.85 13.33 -4.97
CA ALA A 256 -26.90 14.32 -4.73
C ALA A 256 -27.17 15.25 -5.94
N GLY A 257 -26.20 15.40 -6.86
CA GLY A 257 -26.26 16.26 -8.04
C GLY A 257 -26.92 15.63 -9.28
N GLY A 258 -27.46 14.41 -9.17
CA GLY A 258 -28.00 13.65 -10.30
C GLY A 258 -27.07 12.50 -10.69
N THR A 259 -26.57 12.49 -11.93
CA THR A 259 -25.78 11.38 -12.48
C THR A 259 -24.27 11.51 -12.25
N TYR A 260 -23.83 12.48 -11.45
CA TYR A 260 -22.42 12.72 -11.13
C TYR A 260 -22.25 13.11 -9.66
N LEU A 261 -21.01 12.97 -9.17
CA LEU A 261 -20.56 13.45 -7.87
C LEU A 261 -19.67 14.67 -8.09
N ASP A 262 -20.04 15.80 -7.50
CA ASP A 262 -19.16 16.96 -7.45
C ASP A 262 -18.09 16.76 -6.38
N VAL A 263 -16.82 16.86 -6.78
CA VAL A 263 -15.67 16.92 -5.87
C VAL A 263 -15.17 18.36 -5.84
N PRO A 264 -15.39 19.12 -4.75
CA PRO A 264 -14.87 20.47 -4.64
C PRO A 264 -13.34 20.50 -4.71
N ILE A 265 -12.79 21.32 -5.60
CA ILE A 265 -11.33 21.47 -5.79
C ILE A 265 -10.86 22.90 -5.52
N SER A 266 -9.65 23.02 -5.00
CA SER A 266 -9.06 24.29 -4.57
C SER A 266 -8.05 24.81 -5.58
N ARG A 267 -8.53 25.48 -6.63
CA ARG A 267 -7.74 26.05 -7.73
C ARG A 267 -6.53 26.89 -7.24
N PRO A 268 -5.29 26.66 -7.74
CA PRO A 268 -4.10 27.41 -7.30
C PRO A 268 -4.07 28.88 -7.76
N GLY A 269 -4.77 29.21 -8.84
CA GLY A 269 -4.82 30.57 -9.38
C GLY A 269 -5.78 30.67 -10.56
N SER A 270 -6.19 31.89 -10.92
CA SER A 270 -7.16 32.15 -12.00
C SER A 270 -6.67 31.75 -13.39
N ASN A 271 -5.36 31.53 -13.56
CA ASN A 271 -4.73 31.07 -14.80
C ASN A 271 -4.62 29.54 -14.92
N TYR A 272 -5.10 28.75 -13.95
CA TYR A 272 -4.94 27.29 -13.96
C TYR A 272 -6.21 26.54 -14.32
N THR A 273 -6.16 25.48 -15.11
CA THR A 273 -7.28 24.56 -15.31
C THR A 273 -6.96 23.21 -14.68
N ALA A 274 -7.99 22.50 -14.21
CA ALA A 274 -7.84 21.10 -13.84
C ALA A 274 -7.46 20.32 -15.10
N GLY A 275 -6.30 19.68 -15.08
CA GLY A 275 -5.73 18.93 -16.19
C GLY A 275 -5.89 17.44 -16.01
N ASP A 276 -4.85 16.68 -16.36
CA ASP A 276 -4.81 15.23 -16.19
C ASP A 276 -4.97 14.81 -14.72
N ALA A 277 -5.62 13.67 -14.50
CA ALA A 277 -5.78 13.07 -13.19
C ALA A 277 -5.36 11.59 -13.21
N SER A 278 -4.95 11.09 -12.06
CA SER A 278 -4.83 9.66 -11.74
C SER A 278 -5.59 9.37 -10.44
N VAL A 279 -5.67 8.11 -10.07
CA VAL A 279 -6.27 7.66 -8.80
C VAL A 279 -5.33 6.71 -8.07
N GLY A 280 -5.49 6.65 -6.76
CA GLY A 280 -4.83 5.71 -5.86
C GLY A 280 -5.41 5.88 -4.47
N ASP A 281 -5.40 4.82 -3.67
CA ASP A 281 -5.83 4.87 -2.27
C ASP A 281 -4.66 5.42 -1.45
N ALA A 282 -4.69 6.70 -1.09
CA ALA A 282 -3.53 7.37 -0.51
C ALA A 282 -3.37 7.12 1.00
N ASP A 283 -4.40 6.59 1.68
CA ASP A 283 -4.38 6.37 3.12
C ASP A 283 -4.75 4.95 3.57
N GLY A 284 -5.12 4.08 2.63
CA GLY A 284 -5.36 2.65 2.84
C GLY A 284 -6.76 2.36 3.37
N ASP A 285 -7.75 3.20 3.04
CA ASP A 285 -9.15 3.04 3.48
C ASP A 285 -10.05 2.30 2.47
N GLY A 286 -9.47 1.90 1.33
CA GLY A 286 -10.10 1.20 0.22
C GLY A 286 -10.91 2.11 -0.72
N GLN A 287 -10.91 3.42 -0.50
CA GLN A 287 -11.46 4.43 -1.41
C GLN A 287 -10.34 5.15 -2.16
N TYR A 288 -10.55 5.43 -3.44
CA TYR A 288 -9.58 6.22 -4.20
C TYR A 288 -9.64 7.70 -3.85
N GLU A 289 -8.46 8.29 -3.69
CA GLU A 289 -8.23 9.71 -3.90
C GLU A 289 -8.00 10.05 -5.37
N ILE A 290 -8.23 11.31 -5.72
CA ILE A 290 -7.93 11.89 -7.02
C ILE A 290 -6.63 12.68 -6.93
N PHE A 291 -5.64 12.29 -7.72
CA PHE A 291 -4.38 13.01 -7.89
C PHE A 291 -4.50 13.88 -9.14
N LEU A 292 -4.67 15.18 -8.95
CA LEU A 292 -5.03 16.14 -9.99
C LEU A 292 -3.86 17.06 -10.32
N LYS A 293 -3.43 17.05 -11.59
CA LYS A 293 -2.49 18.04 -12.13
C LYS A 293 -3.23 19.33 -12.49
N TRP A 294 -2.63 20.47 -12.15
CA TRP A 294 -3.09 21.79 -12.54
C TRP A 294 -2.22 22.35 -13.65
N ASP A 295 -2.88 22.66 -14.77
CA ASP A 295 -2.22 23.16 -15.97
C ASP A 295 -2.39 24.67 -16.07
N PRO A 296 -1.29 25.45 -16.12
CA PRO A 296 -1.39 26.87 -16.35
C PRO A 296 -1.72 27.18 -17.81
N SER A 297 -2.46 28.26 -18.04
CA SER A 297 -2.85 28.71 -19.38
C SER A 297 -1.65 29.08 -20.28
N ASP A 298 -0.46 29.25 -19.72
CA ASP A 298 0.79 29.54 -20.42
C ASP A 298 1.65 28.28 -20.66
N GLN A 299 1.12 27.07 -20.47
CA GLN A 299 1.80 25.83 -20.82
C GLN A 299 2.24 25.78 -22.29
N LYS A 300 3.19 24.91 -22.61
CA LYS A 300 3.83 24.87 -23.94
C LYS A 300 3.89 23.46 -24.48
N ASP A 301 3.71 23.35 -25.79
CA ASP A 301 4.26 22.21 -26.53
C ASP A 301 5.81 22.27 -26.55
N ASN A 302 6.48 21.15 -26.81
CA ASN A 302 7.93 21.08 -26.87
C ASN A 302 8.53 22.00 -27.95
N ALA A 303 7.83 22.21 -29.06
CA ALA A 303 8.30 23.07 -30.14
C ALA A 303 8.17 24.58 -29.84
N GLN A 304 7.46 24.96 -28.78
CA GLN A 304 7.14 26.35 -28.48
C GLN A 304 8.06 26.91 -27.39
N SER A 305 8.75 28.01 -27.68
CA SER A 305 9.47 28.78 -26.67
C SER A 305 8.52 29.56 -25.73
N GLY A 306 9.01 29.93 -24.56
CA GLY A 306 8.32 30.75 -23.56
C GLY A 306 8.47 30.17 -22.16
N VAL A 307 8.62 31.04 -21.15
CA VAL A 307 8.55 30.63 -19.74
C VAL A 307 7.11 30.21 -19.43
N THR A 308 6.96 29.17 -18.63
CA THR A 308 5.65 28.71 -18.13
C THR A 308 5.54 28.99 -16.64
N SER A 309 4.32 29.16 -16.16
CA SER A 309 4.03 29.09 -14.73
C SER A 309 4.29 27.69 -14.18
N ASN A 310 4.36 27.53 -12.86
CA ASN A 310 4.67 26.25 -12.23
C ASN A 310 3.54 25.23 -12.44
N VAL A 311 3.88 23.94 -12.46
CA VAL A 311 2.90 22.84 -12.38
C VAL A 311 2.60 22.52 -10.92
N TYR A 312 1.32 22.30 -10.59
CA TYR A 312 0.91 21.79 -9.29
C TYR A 312 0.24 20.42 -9.42
N ILE A 313 0.41 19.57 -8.41
CA ILE A 313 -0.34 18.31 -8.27
C ILE A 313 -0.98 18.31 -6.89
N ASP A 314 -2.29 18.08 -6.82
CA ASP A 314 -3.03 17.94 -5.57
C ASP A 314 -3.52 16.51 -5.40
N ALA A 315 -3.70 16.04 -4.16
CA ALA A 315 -4.52 14.88 -3.84
C ALA A 315 -5.82 15.32 -3.16
N TYR A 316 -6.96 14.81 -3.63
CA TYR A 316 -8.29 15.09 -3.08
C TYR A 316 -9.03 13.81 -2.74
N ARG A 317 -9.68 13.78 -1.58
CA ARG A 317 -10.75 12.81 -1.30
C ARG A 317 -12.00 13.13 -2.11
N LEU A 318 -12.89 12.15 -2.26
CA LEU A 318 -14.17 12.33 -2.96
C LEU A 318 -15.12 13.34 -2.29
N ASN A 319 -14.90 13.69 -1.03
CA ASN A 319 -15.64 14.76 -0.33
C ASN A 319 -15.09 16.17 -0.59
N GLY A 320 -14.02 16.31 -1.39
CA GLY A 320 -13.36 17.59 -1.70
C GLY A 320 -12.28 18.02 -0.72
N GLN A 321 -11.99 17.21 0.31
CA GLN A 321 -10.84 17.48 1.19
C GLN A 321 -9.54 17.34 0.40
N ARG A 322 -8.80 18.44 0.25
CA ARG A 322 -7.43 18.40 -0.26
C ARG A 322 -6.49 17.87 0.82
N LEU A 323 -5.84 16.75 0.55
CA LEU A 323 -4.83 16.16 1.45
C LEU A 323 -3.55 17.00 1.43
N TRP A 324 -3.04 17.31 0.23
CA TRP A 324 -1.81 18.08 0.05
C TRP A 324 -1.74 18.72 -1.35
N ARG A 325 -0.71 19.55 -1.55
CA ARG A 325 -0.32 20.12 -2.85
C ARG A 325 1.19 20.05 -3.03
N ILE A 326 1.64 19.50 -4.15
CA ILE A 326 3.01 19.58 -4.64
C ILE A 326 3.12 20.74 -5.62
N ASN A 327 4.19 21.52 -5.51
CA ASN A 327 4.57 22.57 -6.46
C ASN A 327 5.87 22.12 -7.14
N LEU A 328 5.80 21.72 -8.42
CA LEU A 328 6.98 21.20 -9.14
C LEU A 328 8.06 22.29 -9.39
N GLY A 329 7.72 23.55 -9.16
CA GLY A 329 8.68 24.64 -9.19
C GLY A 329 9.03 25.09 -10.60
N ARG A 330 9.92 26.08 -10.68
CA ARG A 330 10.28 26.76 -11.94
C ARG A 330 11.12 25.88 -12.88
N ASN A 331 11.75 24.84 -12.35
CA ASN A 331 12.67 23.98 -13.09
C ASN A 331 11.95 22.78 -13.73
N ILE A 332 10.62 22.71 -13.61
CA ILE A 332 9.76 21.78 -14.34
C ILE A 332 8.82 22.60 -15.23
N ARG A 333 8.98 22.44 -16.54
CA ARG A 333 8.18 23.17 -17.54
C ARG A 333 6.76 22.60 -17.62
N ALA A 334 5.77 23.46 -17.79
CA ALA A 334 4.39 23.03 -17.96
C ALA A 334 4.07 22.69 -19.42
N GLY A 335 3.39 21.56 -19.62
CA GLY A 335 2.94 21.08 -20.93
C GLY A 335 2.73 19.57 -20.95
N ALA A 336 2.05 19.09 -21.98
CA ALA A 336 1.61 17.69 -22.07
C ALA A 336 2.75 16.67 -22.02
N HIS A 337 3.95 17.02 -22.51
CA HIS A 337 5.08 16.08 -22.64
C HIS A 337 6.10 16.15 -21.51
N TYR A 338 5.89 16.99 -20.48
CA TYR A 338 6.86 17.17 -19.40
C TYR A 338 6.50 16.30 -18.19
N THR A 339 5.48 16.70 -17.43
CA THR A 339 5.10 15.99 -16.20
C THR A 339 4.21 14.81 -16.53
N GLN A 340 4.81 13.63 -16.55
CA GLN A 340 4.10 12.35 -16.46
C GLN A 340 4.20 11.91 -15.00
N PHE A 341 3.06 11.76 -14.33
CA PHE A 341 3.01 11.32 -12.95
C PHE A 341 2.34 9.96 -12.86
N GLN A 342 2.87 9.09 -12.02
CA GLN A 342 2.33 7.77 -11.77
C GLN A 342 1.85 7.72 -10.33
N VAL A 343 0.67 7.15 -10.13
CA VAL A 343 0.08 6.91 -8.81
C VAL A 343 -0.12 5.42 -8.68
N TYR A 344 0.55 4.83 -7.70
CA TYR A 344 0.51 3.40 -7.48
C TYR A 344 1.06 3.07 -6.09
N ASP A 345 0.64 1.94 -5.53
CA ASP A 345 1.24 1.33 -4.34
C ASP A 345 2.49 0.54 -4.79
N TYR A 346 3.65 1.20 -4.76
CA TYR A 346 4.89 0.62 -5.28
C TYR A 346 5.57 -0.32 -4.28
N ASP A 347 5.36 -0.13 -2.98
CA ASP A 347 6.05 -0.89 -1.94
C ASP A 347 5.18 -1.96 -1.26
N GLY A 348 3.87 -1.96 -1.52
CA GLY A 348 2.94 -2.96 -1.02
C GLY A 348 2.44 -2.70 0.39
N ASP A 349 2.55 -1.47 0.91
CA ASP A 349 2.04 -1.11 2.24
C ASP A 349 0.51 -0.90 2.27
N GLY A 350 -0.14 -0.94 1.10
CA GLY A 350 -1.58 -0.75 0.92
C GLY A 350 -1.99 0.71 0.70
N ARG A 351 -1.02 1.61 0.50
CA ARG A 351 -1.25 3.03 0.16
C ARG A 351 -0.54 3.35 -1.14
N ALA A 352 -1.06 4.32 -1.87
CA ALA A 352 -0.50 4.75 -3.15
C ALA A 352 0.45 5.93 -2.98
N GLU A 353 1.64 5.83 -3.57
CA GLU A 353 2.59 6.93 -3.72
C GLU A 353 2.42 7.67 -5.05
N LEU A 354 3.06 8.84 -5.16
CA LEU A 354 3.18 9.59 -6.40
C LEU A 354 4.64 9.57 -6.88
N ALA A 355 4.92 8.81 -7.93
CA ALA A 355 6.22 8.88 -8.61
C ALA A 355 6.17 9.94 -9.74
N VAL A 356 7.04 10.95 -9.66
CA VAL A 356 7.08 12.04 -10.64
C VAL A 356 8.48 12.63 -10.82
N LYS A 357 8.79 13.08 -12.05
CA LYS A 357 10.02 13.84 -12.31
C LYS A 357 9.96 15.19 -11.61
N THR A 358 10.98 15.50 -10.81
CA THR A 358 11.12 16.76 -10.08
C THR A 358 12.45 17.44 -10.43
N GLY A 359 12.66 18.63 -9.89
CA GLY A 359 13.88 19.41 -10.08
C GLY A 359 14.16 20.30 -8.87
N ASP A 360 15.28 21.00 -8.90
CA ASP A 360 15.61 21.97 -7.85
C ASP A 360 14.46 22.96 -7.62
N GLY A 361 14.07 23.15 -6.37
CA GLY A 361 12.99 24.07 -6.00
C GLY A 361 11.59 23.49 -6.15
N THR A 362 11.43 22.20 -6.46
CA THR A 362 10.17 21.49 -6.20
C THR A 362 9.86 21.51 -4.70
N VAL A 363 8.61 21.77 -4.32
CA VAL A 363 8.12 21.75 -2.94
C VAL A 363 7.12 20.60 -2.79
N SER A 364 7.41 19.66 -1.89
CA SER A 364 6.57 18.48 -1.62
C SER A 364 5.25 18.84 -0.92
N GLY A 365 4.37 17.85 -0.78
CA GLY A 365 3.10 18.01 -0.07
C GLY A 365 3.23 18.41 1.41
N THR A 366 4.39 18.15 2.02
CA THR A 366 4.72 18.54 3.41
C THR A 366 5.37 19.92 3.50
N GLY A 367 5.66 20.57 2.37
CA GLY A 367 6.35 21.87 2.31
C GLY A 367 7.88 21.76 2.23
N GLN A 368 8.45 20.56 2.18
CA GLN A 368 9.89 20.37 2.03
C GLN A 368 10.33 20.72 0.60
N THR A 369 11.41 21.48 0.48
CA THR A 369 12.02 21.77 -0.83
C THR A 369 13.02 20.68 -1.22
N ILE A 370 12.95 20.25 -2.47
CA ILE A 370 13.87 19.28 -3.08
C ILE A 370 15.02 20.04 -3.75
N GLY A 371 16.25 19.64 -3.47
CA GLY A 371 17.45 20.23 -4.06
C GLY A 371 17.67 21.69 -3.65
N ASN A 372 18.16 22.52 -4.57
CA ASN A 372 18.47 23.92 -4.31
C ASN A 372 17.26 24.85 -4.55
N ALA A 373 16.65 25.35 -3.47
CA ALA A 373 15.50 26.26 -3.52
C ALA A 373 15.70 27.53 -4.38
N GLY A 374 16.94 28.01 -4.51
CA GLY A 374 17.28 29.23 -5.24
C GLY A 374 17.69 29.01 -6.69
N ALA A 375 17.84 27.76 -7.14
CA ALA A 375 18.33 27.49 -8.49
C ALA A 375 17.29 27.82 -9.56
N ASP A 376 17.75 28.43 -10.66
CA ASP A 376 16.94 28.76 -11.82
C ASP A 376 17.66 28.32 -13.09
N HIS A 377 17.23 27.19 -13.63
CA HIS A 377 17.85 26.53 -14.78
C HIS A 377 17.13 26.86 -16.08
N ARG A 378 16.20 27.82 -16.07
CA ARG A 378 15.48 28.27 -17.26
C ARG A 378 16.40 29.13 -18.13
N ASN A 379 16.49 28.80 -19.42
CA ASN A 379 17.15 29.67 -20.39
C ASN A 379 16.22 30.82 -20.84
N SER A 380 16.75 31.73 -21.67
CA SER A 380 16.00 32.89 -22.20
C SER A 380 14.78 32.53 -23.03
N SER A 381 14.70 31.30 -23.53
CA SER A 381 13.54 30.77 -24.26
C SER A 381 12.59 29.94 -23.37
N GLY A 382 12.83 29.91 -22.06
CA GLY A 382 11.98 29.24 -21.06
C GLY A 382 12.10 27.72 -21.03
N TYR A 383 13.13 27.15 -21.66
CA TYR A 383 13.45 25.72 -21.55
C TYR A 383 14.38 25.46 -20.36
N ILE A 384 14.30 24.27 -19.80
CA ILE A 384 15.20 23.75 -18.77
C ILE A 384 15.98 22.61 -19.40
N ILE A 385 17.22 22.87 -19.80
CA ILE A 385 18.09 21.93 -20.53
C ILE A 385 19.46 21.79 -19.85
N THR A 386 19.57 22.28 -18.63
CA THR A 386 20.74 22.24 -17.75
C THR A 386 20.27 22.08 -16.32
N GLY A 387 21.18 21.75 -15.41
CA GLY A 387 20.86 21.52 -14.00
C GLY A 387 20.47 20.06 -13.73
N PRO A 388 20.36 19.68 -12.45
CA PRO A 388 19.99 18.33 -12.05
C PRO A 388 18.52 18.03 -12.33
N GLU A 389 18.24 16.77 -12.64
CA GLU A 389 16.90 16.22 -12.81
C GLU A 389 16.73 15.07 -11.81
N TYR A 390 15.57 15.04 -11.15
CA TYR A 390 15.30 14.05 -10.10
C TYR A 390 14.08 13.22 -10.47
N LEU A 391 14.01 12.02 -9.91
CA LEU A 391 12.79 11.25 -9.76
C LEU A 391 12.46 11.24 -8.26
N THR A 392 11.24 11.59 -7.91
CA THR A 392 10.77 11.58 -6.51
C THR A 392 9.55 10.68 -6.41
N VAL A 393 9.54 9.89 -5.33
CA VAL A 393 8.38 9.13 -4.84
C VAL A 393 7.96 9.78 -3.53
#